data_AF-A0A0D7NJX1-F1
#
_entry.id   AF-A0A0D7NJX1-F1
#
_cell.length_a   1.000
_cell.length_b   1.000
_cell.length_c   1.000
_cell.angle_alpha   90.00
_cell.angle_beta   90.00
_cell.angle_gamma   90.00
#
_symmetry.space_group_name_H-M   'P 1'
#
loop_
_entity.id
_entity.type
_entity.pdbx_description
1 polymer ?
#
loop_
_entity_poly.entity_id
_entity_poly.type
_entity_poly.pdbx_seq_one_letter_code
_entity_poly.pdbx_strand_id
1 'polypeptide(L)'
;MGPLYLFELASSQARWLELRQSTIATNVANANTPGFKARDVEPFNKVLDGMPVRLATTSPTHMQLSPTETDTRATAKKDSWDVVHSGNSVSLEQEMIKGSDVNRDYSMNSAIVRSFNRMVLSSAKT
;
A
#
# COMPACT_ATOMS: atom_id res chain seq x y z
N MET A 1 -5.90 26.47 7.74
CA MET A 1 -6.12 25.03 7.91
C MET A 1 -5.60 24.33 6.67
N GLY A 2 -4.39 23.75 6.71
CA GLY A 2 -3.86 23.00 5.57
C GLY A 2 -4.77 21.80 5.26
N PRO A 3 -4.83 21.32 4.00
CA PRO A 3 -5.63 20.15 3.66
C PRO A 3 -5.21 18.98 4.56
N LEU A 4 -6.17 18.25 5.10
CA LEU A 4 -5.92 17.12 6.00
C LEU A 4 -5.40 15.94 5.18
N TYR A 5 -4.10 15.98 4.86
CA TYR A 5 -3.38 15.00 4.03
C TYR A 5 -3.58 13.55 4.47
N LEU A 6 -3.85 13.31 5.76
CA LEU A 6 -4.09 11.97 6.26
C LEU A 6 -5.35 11.32 5.67
N PHE A 7 -6.48 12.04 5.61
CA PHE A 7 -7.73 11.44 5.12
C PHE A 7 -7.63 11.09 3.63
N GLU A 8 -6.95 11.93 2.86
CA GLU A 8 -6.65 11.65 1.46
C GLU A 8 -5.72 10.44 1.31
N LEU A 9 -4.66 10.36 2.11
CA LEU A 9 -3.73 9.23 2.12
C LEU A 9 -4.43 7.92 2.50
N ALA A 10 -5.21 7.94 3.58
CA ALA A 10 -6.01 6.81 4.04
C ALA A 10 -7.02 6.35 2.99
N SER A 11 -7.68 7.31 2.31
CA SER A 11 -8.59 7.02 1.21
C SER A 11 -7.87 6.41 0.00
N SER A 12 -6.66 6.88 -0.32
CA SER A 12 -5.81 6.30 -1.36
C SER A 12 -5.39 4.87 -1.02
N GLN A 13 -4.95 4.64 0.23
CA GLN A 13 -4.57 3.31 0.69
C GLN A 13 -5.75 2.35 0.67
N ALA A 14 -6.95 2.80 1.06
CA ALA A 14 -8.17 1.97 1.00
C ALA A 14 -8.47 1.52 -0.44
N ARG A 15 -8.45 2.44 -1.41
CA ARG A 15 -8.63 2.09 -2.84
C ARG A 15 -7.58 1.12 -3.36
N TRP A 16 -6.32 1.29 -2.93
CA TRP A 16 -5.24 0.38 -3.28
C TRP A 16 -5.47 -1.04 -2.71
N LEU A 17 -5.90 -1.13 -1.45
CA LEU A 17 -6.24 -2.41 -0.80
C LEU A 17 -7.43 -3.10 -1.48
N GLU A 18 -8.45 -2.34 -1.90
CA GLU A 18 -9.60 -2.86 -2.66
C GLU A 18 -9.16 -3.44 -4.01
N LEU A 19 -8.30 -2.74 -4.75
CA LEU A 19 -7.75 -3.24 -6.01
C LEU A 19 -6.94 -4.53 -5.80
N ARG A 20 -6.15 -4.59 -4.73
CA ARG A 20 -5.36 -5.77 -4.37
C ARG A 20 -6.26 -6.95 -4.00
N GLN A 21 -7.32 -6.73 -3.23
CA GLN A 21 -8.32 -7.74 -2.92
C GLN A 21 -9.00 -8.30 -4.19
N SER A 22 -9.37 -7.42 -5.12
CA SER A 22 -9.96 -7.83 -6.40
C SER A 22 -8.98 -8.66 -7.24
N THR A 23 -7.69 -8.31 -7.23
CA THR A 23 -6.64 -9.05 -7.92
C THR A 23 -6.47 -10.45 -7.32
N ILE A 24 -6.41 -10.56 -6.00
CA ILE A 24 -6.35 -11.84 -5.27
C ILE A 24 -7.58 -12.69 -5.60
N ALA A 25 -8.78 -12.12 -5.54
CA ALA A 25 -10.01 -12.84 -5.89
C ALA A 25 -9.99 -13.36 -7.34
N THR A 26 -9.43 -12.58 -8.27
CA THR A 26 -9.24 -12.99 -9.66
C THR A 26 -8.25 -14.15 -9.79
N ASN A 27 -7.15 -14.14 -9.03
CA ASN A 27 -6.20 -15.25 -9.00
C ASN A 27 -6.88 -16.52 -8.47
N VAL A 28 -7.59 -16.42 -7.34
CA VAL A 28 -8.32 -17.55 -6.73
C VAL A 28 -9.33 -18.14 -7.70
N ALA A 29 -10.11 -17.31 -8.40
CA ALA A 29 -11.07 -17.76 -9.40
C ALA A 29 -10.41 -18.52 -10.57
N ASN A 30 -9.15 -18.23 -10.88
CA ASN A 30 -8.37 -18.86 -11.95
C ASN A 30 -7.35 -19.89 -11.44
N ALA A 31 -7.45 -20.35 -10.20
CA ALA A 31 -6.51 -21.30 -9.62
C ALA A 31 -6.47 -22.66 -10.35
N ASN A 32 -7.53 -23.02 -11.09
CA ASN A 32 -7.58 -24.25 -11.89
C ASN A 32 -7.52 -24.00 -13.40
N THR A 33 -7.21 -22.76 -13.83
CA THR A 33 -7.11 -22.42 -15.25
C THR A 33 -5.71 -22.76 -15.78
N PRO A 34 -5.57 -23.68 -16.76
CA PRO A 34 -4.27 -24.03 -17.32
C PRO A 34 -3.54 -22.82 -17.90
N GLY A 35 -2.24 -22.69 -17.61
CA GLY A 35 -1.40 -21.60 -18.11
C GLY A 35 -1.71 -20.20 -17.56
N PHE A 36 -2.57 -20.09 -16.54
CA PHE A 36 -2.82 -18.81 -15.89
C PHE A 36 -1.60 -18.34 -15.08
N LYS A 37 -1.39 -17.02 -15.05
CA LYS A 37 -0.29 -16.39 -14.31
C LYS A 37 -0.86 -15.46 -13.26
N ALA A 38 -0.52 -15.73 -12.00
CA ALA A 38 -0.90 -14.90 -10.87
C ALA A 38 -0.40 -13.46 -11.06
N ARG A 39 -1.24 -12.49 -10.65
CA ARG A 39 -0.92 -11.07 -10.68
C ARG A 39 -0.98 -10.51 -9.25
N ASP A 40 -0.24 -9.45 -8.98
CA ASP A 40 -0.37 -8.68 -7.74
C ASP A 40 -0.30 -7.19 -8.10
N VAL A 41 -0.72 -6.34 -7.18
CA VAL A 41 -0.68 -4.89 -7.32
C VAL A 41 0.68 -4.39 -6.85
N GLU A 42 1.21 -3.38 -7.55
CA GLU A 42 2.45 -2.72 -7.16
C GLU A 42 2.37 -2.21 -5.71
N PRO A 43 3.42 -2.36 -4.88
CA PRO A 43 3.39 -1.95 -3.48
C PRO A 43 2.98 -0.48 -3.28
N PHE A 44 2.17 -0.22 -2.25
CA PHE A 44 1.65 1.12 -1.99
C PHE A 44 2.74 2.19 -1.77
N ASN A 45 3.90 1.82 -1.21
CA ASN A 45 5.02 2.76 -1.06
C ASN A 45 5.54 3.29 -2.41
N LYS A 46 5.47 2.50 -3.49
CA LYS A 46 5.82 2.97 -4.84
C LYS A 46 4.81 3.97 -5.38
N VAL A 47 3.55 3.87 -4.96
CA VAL A 47 2.52 4.88 -5.23
C VAL A 47 2.83 6.20 -4.51
N LEU A 48 3.47 6.12 -3.33
CA LEU A 48 3.89 7.28 -2.54
C LEU A 48 5.21 7.90 -3.01
N ASP A 49 6.13 7.12 -3.61
CA ASP A 49 7.41 7.62 -4.12
C ASP A 49 7.23 8.71 -5.21
N GLY A 50 6.06 8.77 -5.87
CA GLY A 50 5.69 9.85 -6.80
C GLY A 50 5.26 11.17 -6.12
N MET A 51 5.07 11.19 -4.79
CA MET A 51 4.78 12.40 -4.02
C MET A 51 6.08 12.99 -3.47
N PRO A 52 6.54 14.15 -3.96
CA PRO A 52 7.76 14.76 -3.43
C PRO A 52 7.55 15.15 -1.96
N VAL A 53 8.22 14.44 -1.05
CA VAL A 53 8.30 14.81 0.36
C VAL A 53 9.21 16.03 0.48
N ARG A 54 8.63 17.22 0.37
CA ARG A 54 9.34 18.47 0.63
C ARG A 54 9.37 18.71 2.13
N LEU A 55 10.55 18.52 2.74
CA LEU A 55 10.78 18.93 4.12
C LEU A 55 10.61 20.46 4.21
N ALA A 56 9.72 20.91 5.09
CA ALA A 56 9.56 22.34 5.36
C ALA A 56 10.80 22.85 6.10
N THR A 57 11.49 23.83 5.54
CA THR A 57 12.64 24.45 6.20
C THR A 57 12.12 25.38 7.30
N THR A 58 12.41 25.09 8.56
CA THR A 58 11.99 25.97 9.67
C THR A 58 12.83 27.24 9.76
N SER A 59 14.05 27.23 9.21
CA SER A 59 14.96 28.38 9.11
C SER A 59 15.83 28.26 7.85
N PRO A 60 16.25 29.37 7.21
CA PRO A 60 17.20 29.36 6.09
C PRO A 60 18.57 28.73 6.42
N THR A 61 18.93 28.66 7.71
CA THR A 61 20.15 28.02 8.23
C THR A 61 19.96 26.57 8.69
N HIS A 62 18.76 26.00 8.59
CA HIS A 62 18.52 24.59 8.90
C HIS A 62 18.78 23.70 7.68
N MET A 63 18.97 22.39 7.94
CA MET A 63 19.43 21.34 7.01
C MET A 63 19.14 21.61 5.53
N GLN A 64 20.16 22.05 4.80
CA GLN A 64 20.17 22.00 3.34
C GLN A 64 20.60 20.60 2.92
N LEU A 65 19.64 19.71 2.64
CA LEU A 65 19.97 18.45 1.99
C LEU A 65 20.35 18.72 0.53
N SER A 66 21.51 18.20 0.12
CA SER A 66 21.96 18.22 -1.27
C SER A 66 21.06 17.30 -2.12
N PRO A 67 20.72 17.65 -3.38
CA PRO A 67 19.80 16.87 -4.22
C PRO A 67 20.23 15.42 -4.49
N THR A 68 21.47 15.04 -4.14
CA THR A 68 22.08 13.76 -4.46
C THR A 68 21.86 12.67 -3.39
N GLU A 69 21.38 13.00 -2.19
CA GLU A 69 21.28 12.02 -1.07
C GLU A 69 19.91 11.33 -0.93
N THR A 70 18.98 11.53 -1.87
CA THR A 70 17.61 10.99 -1.74
C THR A 70 17.40 9.62 -2.41
N ASP A 71 18.37 9.10 -3.16
CA ASP A 71 18.21 7.83 -3.87
C ASP A 71 18.89 6.67 -3.14
N THR A 72 18.20 6.13 -2.14
CA THR A 72 18.47 4.75 -1.71
C THR A 72 17.14 4.04 -1.56
N ARG A 73 16.78 3.20 -2.53
CA ARG A 73 16.01 1.95 -2.32
C ARG A 73 15.95 1.13 -3.61
N ALA A 74 16.95 0.27 -3.78
CA ALA A 74 16.80 -0.92 -4.60
C ALA A 74 15.70 -1.81 -3.99
N THR A 75 14.55 -1.89 -4.63
CA THR A 75 13.54 -2.90 -4.28
C THR A 75 13.88 -4.19 -5.00
N ALA A 76 14.35 -5.16 -4.22
CA ALA A 76 14.61 -6.51 -4.69
C ALA A 76 13.35 -7.09 -5.35
N LYS A 77 13.53 -7.66 -6.54
CA LYS A 77 12.51 -8.41 -7.26
C LYS A 77 12.07 -9.57 -6.35
N LYS A 78 10.81 -9.57 -5.94
CA LYS A 78 10.27 -10.66 -5.12
C LYS A 78 10.14 -11.87 -6.04
N ASP A 79 11.00 -12.87 -5.85
CA ASP A 79 10.91 -14.12 -6.59
C ASP A 79 9.52 -14.73 -6.40
N SER A 80 8.86 -15.04 -7.51
CA SER A 80 7.64 -15.83 -7.53
C SER A 80 8.01 -17.26 -7.14
N TRP A 81 7.29 -17.85 -6.19
CA TRP A 81 7.42 -19.28 -5.89
C TRP A 81 7.00 -20.16 -7.09
N ASP A 82 7.50 -21.39 -7.06
CA ASP A 82 7.54 -22.39 -8.14
C ASP A 82 6.26 -22.51 -8.98
N VAL A 83 6.49 -22.68 -10.28
CA VAL A 83 5.46 -23.04 -11.26
C VAL A 83 5.03 -24.48 -11.00
N VAL A 84 3.73 -24.70 -10.77
CA VAL A 84 3.17 -26.06 -10.60
C VAL A 84 3.31 -26.82 -11.92
N HIS A 85 3.41 -28.15 -11.88
CA HIS A 85 3.55 -29.03 -13.06
C HIS A 85 2.49 -28.77 -14.18
N SER A 86 1.37 -28.10 -13.90
CA SER A 86 0.35 -27.68 -14.87
C SER A 86 0.66 -26.39 -15.63
N GLY A 87 1.75 -25.70 -15.30
CA GLY A 87 2.09 -24.38 -15.84
C GLY A 87 1.30 -23.22 -15.22
N ASN A 88 0.45 -23.47 -14.21
CA ASN A 88 -0.20 -22.44 -13.42
C ASN A 88 0.75 -21.93 -12.32
N SER A 89 0.78 -20.62 -12.10
CA SER A 89 1.58 -19.98 -11.05
C SER A 89 0.76 -19.51 -9.83
N VAL A 90 -0.54 -19.85 -9.77
CA VAL A 90 -1.42 -19.52 -8.64
C VAL A 90 -1.31 -20.60 -7.56
N SER A 91 -0.95 -20.21 -6.34
CA SER A 91 -1.08 -21.03 -5.13
C SER A 91 -2.24 -20.50 -4.28
N LEU A 92 -3.24 -21.36 -4.01
CA LEU A 92 -4.43 -20.98 -3.26
C LEU A 92 -4.07 -20.59 -1.82
N GLU A 93 -3.17 -21.35 -1.19
CA GLU A 93 -2.68 -21.10 0.16
C GLU A 93 -2.03 -19.71 0.25
N GLN A 94 -1.23 -19.34 -0.75
CA GLN A 94 -0.59 -18.05 -0.81
C GLN A 94 -1.60 -16.91 -1.02
N GLU A 95 -2.56 -17.08 -1.92
CA GLU A 95 -3.61 -16.08 -2.15
C GLU A 95 -4.49 -15.87 -0.90
N MET A 96 -4.73 -16.91 -0.11
CA MET A 96 -5.44 -16.81 1.17
C MET A 96 -4.64 -16.02 2.22
N ILE A 97 -3.32 -16.22 2.30
CA ILE A 97 -2.44 -15.42 3.17
C ILE A 97 -2.48 -13.95 2.75
N LYS A 98 -2.32 -13.67 1.45
CA LYS A 98 -2.40 -12.29 0.91
C LYS A 98 -3.75 -11.63 1.22
N GLY A 99 -4.85 -12.38 1.13
CA GLY A 99 -6.19 -11.90 1.47
C GLY A 99 -6.34 -11.56 2.96
N SER A 100 -5.73 -12.35 3.84
CA SER A 100 -5.68 -12.06 5.29
C SER A 100 -4.89 -10.79 5.57
N ASP A 101 -3.75 -10.59 4.91
CA ASP A 101 -2.95 -9.37 5.02
C ASP A 101 -3.75 -8.13 4.58
N VAL A 102 -4.46 -8.21 3.46
CA VAL A 102 -5.32 -7.11 2.97
C VAL A 102 -6.41 -6.77 3.98
N ASN A 103 -7.06 -7.77 4.59
CA ASN A 103 -8.08 -7.55 5.60
C ASN A 103 -7.52 -6.85 6.87
N ARG A 104 -6.34 -7.28 7.32
CA ARG A 104 -5.63 -6.69 8.45
C ARG A 104 -5.26 -5.23 8.17
N ASP A 105 -4.69 -4.95 7.00
CA ASP A 105 -4.27 -3.60 6.62
C ASP A 105 -5.47 -2.66 6.46
N TYR A 106 -6.58 -3.15 5.90
CA TYR A 106 -7.82 -2.37 5.77
C TYR A 106 -8.43 -2.01 7.12
N SER A 107 -8.42 -2.96 8.06
CA SER A 107 -8.87 -2.75 9.44
C SER A 107 -8.02 -1.70 10.16
N MET A 108 -6.70 -1.76 9.98
CA MET A 108 -5.76 -0.77 10.53
C MET A 108 -6.01 0.63 9.96
N ASN A 109 -6.15 0.75 8.63
CA ASN A 109 -6.44 2.03 7.98
C ASN A 109 -7.75 2.65 8.53
N SER A 110 -8.80 1.84 8.65
CA SER A 110 -10.08 2.26 9.22
C SER A 110 -9.95 2.70 10.70
N ALA A 111 -9.10 2.03 11.47
CA ALA A 111 -8.83 2.42 12.87
C ALA A 111 -8.11 3.77 12.96
N ILE A 112 -7.13 4.03 12.09
CA ILE A 112 -6.41 5.31 12.01
C ILE A 112 -7.38 6.45 11.70
N VAL A 113 -8.19 6.32 10.64
CA VAL A 113 -9.20 7.33 10.25
C VAL A 113 -10.14 7.65 11.41
N ARG A 114 -10.62 6.62 12.11
CA ARG A 114 -11.52 6.77 13.26
C ARG A 114 -10.85 7.50 14.43
N SER A 115 -9.60 7.18 14.71
CA SER A 115 -8.82 7.82 15.78
C SER A 115 -8.63 9.32 15.51
N PHE A 116 -8.23 9.66 14.29
CA PHE A 116 -8.03 11.06 13.89
C PHE A 116 -9.34 11.85 13.84
N ASN A 117 -10.42 11.24 13.36
CA ASN A 117 -11.74 11.88 13.41
C ASN A 117 -12.13 12.24 14.85
N ARG A 118 -11.93 11.33 15.82
CA ARG A 118 -12.15 11.63 17.25
C ARG A 118 -11.27 12.77 17.74
N MET A 119 -10.00 12.82 17.34
CA MET A 119 -9.08 13.90 17.70
C MET A 119 -9.60 15.26 17.17
N VAL A 120 -10.00 15.34 15.90
CA VAL A 120 -10.57 16.55 15.29
C VAL A 120 -11.83 17.00 16.02
N LEU A 121 -12.75 16.08 16.32
CA LEU A 121 -13.96 16.39 17.08
C LEU A 121 -13.67 16.86 18.50
N SER A 122 -12.64 16.29 19.16
CA SER A 122 -12.25 16.71 20.50
C SER A 122 -11.63 18.11 20.52
N SER A 123 -10.83 18.46 19.50
CA SER A 123 -10.26 19.81 19.38
C SER A 123 -11.29 20.88 18.99
N ALA A 124 -12.40 20.50 18.36
CA ALA A 124 -13.47 21.43 18.01
C ALA A 124 -14.44 21.72 19.17
N LYS A 125 -14.30 20.99 20.30
CA LYS A 125 -15.15 21.15 21.49
C LYS A 125 -14.60 22.13 22.54
N THR A 126 -13.48 22.78 22.27
CA THR A 126 -13.01 23.99 22.97
C THR A 126 -13.53 25.24 22.28
#